data_AF-A0A939DSD7-F1
#
_entry.id   AF-A0A939DSD7-F1
#
_cell.length_a   1.000
_cell.length_b   1.000
_cell.length_c   1.000
_cell.angle_alpha   90.00
_cell.angle_beta   90.00
_cell.angle_gamma   90.00
#
_symmetry.space_group_name_H-M   'P 1'
#
loop_
_entity.id
_entity.type
_entity.pdbx_description
1 polymer ?
#
loop_
_entity_poly.entity_id
_entity_poly.type
_entity_poly.pdbx_seq_one_letter_code
_entity_poly.pdbx_strand_id
1 'polypeptide(L)' 'MSESKPSLSYKDAGVDIDAGNQLVERIKSVTKKTQRPEVRGGLGGFGALCAIPQKYRKPLLVSGTDGVGTKLRLAMD' A
#
# COMPACT_ATOMS: atom_id res chain seq x y z
N MET A 1 45.57 -5.97 -6.81
CA MET A 1 44.32 -6.61 -6.33
C MET A 1 43.23 -5.55 -6.43
N SER A 2 42.41 -5.54 -7.48
CA SER A 2 41.32 -4.56 -7.56
C SER A 2 40.20 -4.99 -6.61
N GLU A 3 39.92 -4.19 -5.60
CA GLU A 3 38.78 -4.41 -4.72
C GLU A 3 37.49 -4.40 -5.53
N SER A 4 36.75 -5.52 -5.49
CA SER A 4 35.41 -5.59 -6.03
C SER A 4 34.48 -4.76 -5.14
N LYS A 5 34.07 -3.57 -5.61
CA LYS A 5 33.00 -2.82 -4.95
C LYS A 5 31.74 -3.71 -4.88
N PRO A 6 31.11 -3.86 -3.70
CA PRO A 6 29.87 -4.61 -3.60
C PRO A 6 28.83 -4.02 -4.56
N SER A 7 28.15 -4.89 -5.30
CA SER A 7 27.10 -4.49 -6.23
C SER A 7 25.92 -3.90 -5.45
N LEU A 8 25.46 -2.71 -5.84
CA LEU A 8 24.28 -2.07 -5.27
C LEU A 8 23.06 -2.98 -5.45
N SER A 9 22.39 -3.33 -4.35
CA SER A 9 21.11 -4.03 -4.36
C SER A 9 19.94 -3.04 -4.42
N TYR A 10 18.79 -3.50 -4.90
CA TYR A 10 17.56 -2.70 -4.87
C TYR A 10 17.13 -2.33 -3.43
N LYS A 11 17.53 -3.16 -2.46
CA LYS A 11 17.35 -2.91 -1.03
C LYS A 11 18.23 -1.77 -0.52
N ASP A 12 19.43 -1.58 -1.06
CA ASP A 12 20.30 -0.45 -0.71
C ASP A 12 19.73 0.89 -1.19
N ALA A 13 18.83 0.87 -2.18
CA ALA A 13 18.02 2.02 -2.59
C ALA A 13 16.79 2.26 -1.67
N GLY A 14 16.67 1.51 -0.57
CA GLY A 14 15.58 1.61 0.40
C GLY A 14 14.35 0.78 0.08
N VAL A 15 14.41 -0.11 -0.92
CA VAL A 15 13.27 -0.93 -1.34
C VAL A 15 13.47 -2.40 -0.98
N ASP A 16 12.87 -2.82 0.13
CA ASP A 16 12.85 -4.22 0.56
C ASP A 16 11.55 -4.91 0.11
N ILE A 17 11.64 -5.68 -0.97
CA ILE A 17 10.51 -6.40 -1.57
C ILE A 17 9.98 -7.47 -0.61
N ASP A 18 10.85 -8.19 0.08
CA ASP A 18 10.46 -9.27 0.98
C ASP A 18 9.74 -8.71 2.21
N ALA A 19 10.23 -7.60 2.77
CA ALA A 19 9.53 -6.91 3.85
C ALA A 19 8.13 -6.44 3.42
N GLY A 20 8.00 -5.91 2.20
CA GLY A 20 6.72 -5.54 1.61
C GLY A 20 5.75 -6.73 1.51
N ASN A 21 6.22 -7.85 0.94
CA ASN A 21 5.41 -9.06 0.79
C ASN A 21 5.00 -9.68 2.14
N GLN A 22 5.90 -9.67 3.13
CA GLN A 22 5.58 -10.12 4.48
C GLN A 22 4.48 -9.27 5.13
N LEU A 23 4.54 -7.95 4.97
CA LEU A 23 3.50 -7.07 5.48
C LEU A 23 2.15 -7.35 4.81
N VAL A 24 2.13 -7.52 3.49
CA VAL A 24 0.92 -7.86 2.72
C VAL A 24 0.24 -9.10 3.30
N GLU A 25 1.00 -10.17 3.56
CA GLU A 25 0.42 -11.40 4.14
C GLU A 25 -0.09 -11.19 5.57
N ARG A 26 0.61 -10.41 6.41
CA ARG A 26 0.17 -10.10 7.78
C ARG A 26 -1.16 -9.33 7.81
N ILE A 27 -1.36 -8.38 6.90
CA ILE A 27 -2.56 -7.51 6.90
C ILE A 27 -3.71 -8.03 6.03
N LYS A 28 -3.50 -9.11 5.29
CA LYS A 28 -4.48 -9.66 4.32
C LYS A 28 -5.83 -9.96 4.96
N SER A 29 -5.84 -10.50 6.18
CA SER A 29 -7.07 -10.85 6.91
C SER A 29 -7.86 -9.62 7.36
N VAL A 30 -7.17 -8.57 7.84
CA VAL A 30 -7.82 -7.35 8.32
C VAL A 30 -8.32 -6.49 7.16
N THR A 31 -7.56 -6.42 6.06
CA THR A 31 -7.97 -5.70 4.84
C THR A 31 -9.15 -6.38 4.14
N LYS A 32 -9.20 -7.73 4.12
CA LYS A 32 -10.34 -8.46 3.56
C LYS A 32 -11.68 -8.11 4.21
N LYS A 33 -11.69 -7.77 5.51
CA LYS A 33 -12.91 -7.38 6.22
C LYS A 33 -13.53 -6.07 5.72
N THR A 34 -12.78 -5.23 5.02
CA THR A 34 -13.26 -3.95 4.46
C THR A 34 -13.68 -4.06 2.99
N GLN A 35 -13.64 -5.27 2.42
CA GLN A 35 -13.95 -5.50 1.01
C GLN A 35 -15.39 -5.11 0.67
N ARG A 36 -15.55 -4.45 -0.48
CA ARG A 36 -16.86 -4.07 -1.02
C ARG A 36 -17.15 -4.77 -2.36
N PRO A 37 -18.43 -4.90 -2.77
CA PRO A 37 -18.79 -5.50 -4.05
C PRO A 37 -18.19 -4.80 -5.28
N GLU A 38 -17.81 -3.54 -5.15
CA GLU A 38 -17.22 -2.77 -6.24
C GLU A 38 -15.72 -3.05 -6.44
N VAL A 39 -15.03 -3.61 -5.44
CA VAL A 39 -13.60 -3.94 -5.54
C VAL A 39 -13.39 -5.05 -6.59
N ARG A 40 -12.34 -4.94 -7.40
CA ARG A 40 -11.93 -5.96 -8.38
C ARG A 40 -10.50 -6.41 -8.06
N GLY A 41 -10.32 -7.71 -7.88
CA GLY A 41 -9.03 -8.30 -7.50
C GLY A 41 -8.80 -8.30 -5.98
N GLY A 42 -7.53 -8.29 -5.58
CA GLY A 42 -7.09 -8.38 -4.18
C GLY A 42 -5.79 -7.60 -3.92
N LEU A 43 -5.31 -7.66 -2.68
CA LEU A 43 -4.09 -7.00 -2.23
C LEU A 43 -2.84 -7.69 -2.82
N GLY A 44 -1.86 -6.90 -3.28
CA GLY A 44 -0.55 -7.40 -3.76
C GLY A 44 -0.29 -7.24 -5.27
N GLY A 45 -1.26 -6.76 -6.05
CA GLY A 45 -1.03 -6.33 -7.44
C GLY A 45 -0.45 -4.92 -7.55
N PHE A 46 -0.08 -4.49 -8.78
CA PHE A 46 0.44 -3.15 -9.06
C PHE A 46 -0.51 -2.02 -8.62
N GLY A 47 -1.81 -2.24 -8.76
CA GLY A 47 -2.84 -1.29 -8.36
C GLY A 47 -4.15 -2.00 -8.02
N ALA A 48 -4.98 -1.35 -7.20
CA ALA A 48 -6.32 -1.81 -6.89
C ALA A 48 -7.34 -1.18 -7.83
N LEU A 49 -8.42 -1.91 -8.11
CA LEU A 49 -9.51 -1.45 -8.96
C LEU A 49 -10.81 -1.43 -8.17
N CYS A 50 -11.60 -0.38 -8.37
CA CYS A 50 -12.92 -0.23 -7.76
C CYS A 50 -13.90 0.35 -8.79
N ALA A 51 -15.01 -0.35 -9.02
CA ALA A 51 -16.07 0.13 -9.89
C ALA A 51 -16.84 1.30 -9.24
N ILE A 52 -17.35 2.22 -10.06
CA ILE A 52 -18.27 3.25 -9.55
C ILE A 52 -19.64 2.60 -9.29
N PRO A 53 -20.28 2.80 -8.12
CA PRO A 53 -21.60 2.23 -7.83
C PRO A 53 -22.66 2.70 -8.83
N GLN A 54 -23.51 1.78 -9.29
CA GLN A 54 -24.51 2.03 -10.35
C GLN A 54 -25.57 3.09 -10.00
N LYS A 55 -25.74 3.43 -8.72
CA LYS A 55 -26.72 4.44 -8.27
C LYS A 55 -26.41 5.87 -8.73
N TYR A 56 -25.18 6.14 -9.18
CA TYR A 56 -24.77 7.48 -9.61
C TYR A 56 -24.93 7.65 -11.13
N ARG A 57 -25.74 8.63 -11.55
CA ARG A 57 -25.95 8.92 -12.98
C ARG A 57 -24.82 9.75 -13.60
N LYS A 58 -24.28 10.71 -12.83
CA LYS A 58 -23.18 11.62 -13.23
C LYS A 58 -22.25 11.81 -12.04
N PRO A 59 -21.42 10.80 -11.71
CA PRO A 59 -20.59 10.84 -10.51
C PRO A 59 -19.52 11.93 -10.62
N LEU A 60 -19.30 12.65 -9.52
CA LEU A 60 -18.10 13.45 -9.30
C LEU A 60 -17.23 12.73 -8.28
N LEU A 61 -15.94 12.68 -8.55
CA LEU A 61 -14.97 12.05 -7.66
C LEU A 61 -14.31 13.13 -6.80
N VAL A 62 -14.28 12.90 -5.49
CA VAL A 62 -13.59 13.74 -4.52
C VAL A 62 -12.50 12.91 -3.87
N SER A 63 -11.28 13.42 -3.88
CA SER A 63 -10.11 12.81 -3.23
C SER A 63 -9.52 13.79 -2.22
N GLY A 64 -8.98 13.26 -1.12
CA GLY A 64 -8.25 14.03 -0.13
C GLY A 64 -7.09 13.20 0.41
N THR A 65 -6.05 13.90 0.89
CA THR A 65 -4.91 13.32 1.58
C THR A 65 -4.75 14.05 2.90
N ASP A 66 -4.55 13.31 4.00
CA ASP A 66 -4.39 13.88 5.33
C ASP A 66 -3.31 13.13 6.10
N GLY A 67 -2.56 13.85 6.93
CA GLY A 67 -1.50 13.33 7.77
C GLY A 67 -1.93 13.25 9.22
N VAL A 68 -1.39 12.28 9.97
CA VAL A 68 -1.69 12.14 11.41
C VAL A 68 -1.09 13.29 12.24
N GLY A 69 0.00 13.89 11.77
CA GLY A 69 0.67 15.01 12.43
C GLY A 69 1.46 14.59 13.67
N THR A 70 1.67 15.53 14.60
CA THR A 70 2.48 15.32 15.82
C THR A 70 1.89 14.29 16.78
N LYS A 71 0.64 13.85 16.58
CA LYS A 71 0.03 12.72 17.33
C LYS A 71 0.83 11.42 17.18
N LEU A 72 1.61 11.25 16.11
CA LEU A 72 2.48 10.09 15.97
C LEU A 72 3.58 10.03 17.05
N ARG A 73 4.07 11.17 17.55
CA ARG A 73 5.08 11.19 18.62
C ARG A 73 4.53 10.53 19.89
N LEU A 74 3.33 10.94 20.30
CA LEU A 74 2.63 10.34 21.45
C LEU A 74 2.28 8.86 21.28
N ALA A 75 2.22 8.33 20.06
CA ALA A 75 1.92 6.92 19.83
C ALA A 75 3.19 6.04 19.78
N MET A 76 4.36 6.66 19.65
CA MET A 76 5.66 5.98 19.59
C MET A 76 6.38 5.98 20.95
N ASP A 77 6.14 7.02 21.76
CA ASP A 77 6.60 7.16 23.15
C ASP A 77 5.74 6.32 24.11
#